data_AF-A0A964ZQ65-F1
#
_entry.id   AF-A0A964ZQ65-F1
#
_cell.length_a   1.000
_cell.length_b   1.000
_cell.length_c   1.000
_cell.angle_alpha   90.00
_cell.angle_beta   90.00
_cell.angle_gamma   90.00
#
_symmetry.space_group_name_H-M   'P 1'
#
loop_
_entity.id
_entity.type
_entity.pdbx_description
1 polymer ?
#
loop_
_entity_poly.entity_id
_entity_poly.type
_entity_poly.pdbx_seq_one_letter_code
_entity_poly.pdbx_strand_id
1 'polypeptide(L)'
;FSGFYYWWPKMFGKMLNERLGSWNFWLMVIGMNLTFGPMHILGLQGQPRRMYQWTEARAGEGFFNLAFWNLVASIGSIILALGVLFFLINIVVTARSKVRAPLDPWNARSLEWMTSNPPKEHNFDSIPHVNHLDEFFHRKYEEDASTHTMREVATAEQVLAELEKNADAHIHMPSPSYWPLVLAAGMPVVALGVIYSIPVAIVGGLIMLYALYGWALEPATAPDIDHDEPSANGHNGHTVGANHG
;
A
#
# COMPACT_ATOMS: atom_id res chain seq x y z
N PHE A 1 8.46 -4.20 0.69
CA PHE A 1 8.85 -3.84 -0.68
C PHE A 1 8.11 -4.66 -1.73
N SER A 2 7.99 -5.99 -1.64
CA SER A 2 7.25 -6.83 -2.61
C SER A 2 5.86 -6.30 -2.94
N GLY A 3 5.02 -6.03 -1.94
CA GLY A 3 3.67 -5.47 -2.15
C GLY A 3 3.69 -4.09 -2.83
N PHE A 4 4.67 -3.24 -2.51
CA PHE A 4 4.82 -1.96 -3.20
C PHE A 4 5.09 -2.15 -4.68
N TYR A 5 6.01 -3.03 -5.07
CA TYR A 5 6.30 -3.28 -6.49
C TYR A 5 5.13 -3.97 -7.21
N TYR A 6 4.44 -4.89 -6.55
CA TYR A 6 3.32 -5.63 -7.14
C TYR A 6 2.08 -4.75 -7.35
N TRP A 7 1.62 -4.02 -6.33
CA TRP A 7 0.40 -3.18 -6.41
C TRP A 7 0.67 -1.72 -6.79
N TRP A 8 1.92 -1.31 -7.08
CA TRP A 8 2.20 0.04 -7.59
C TRP A 8 1.34 0.44 -8.80
N PRO A 9 1.20 -0.43 -9.82
CA PRO A 9 0.39 -0.11 -11.00
C PRO A 9 -1.07 0.08 -10.63
N LYS A 10 -1.54 -0.66 -9.62
CA LYS A 10 -2.92 -0.59 -9.15
C LYS A 10 -3.23 0.72 -8.46
N MET A 11 -2.34 1.20 -7.61
CA MET A 11 -2.53 2.44 -6.85
C MET A 11 -2.32 3.69 -7.70
N PHE A 12 -1.33 3.69 -8.61
CA PHE A 12 -0.88 4.90 -9.29
C PHE A 12 -1.01 4.87 -10.82
N GLY A 13 -1.47 3.76 -11.40
CA GLY A 13 -1.61 3.59 -12.85
C GLY A 13 -0.27 3.58 -13.61
N LYS A 14 0.86 3.35 -12.93
CA LYS A 14 2.21 3.39 -13.52
C LYS A 14 3.05 2.20 -13.06
N MET A 15 3.99 1.75 -13.89
CA MET A 15 4.95 0.71 -13.53
C MET A 15 6.18 1.33 -12.86
N LEU A 16 6.71 0.67 -11.83
CA LEU A 16 8.04 1.00 -11.31
C LEU A 16 9.12 0.55 -12.30
N ASN A 17 10.27 1.21 -12.30
CA ASN A 17 11.39 0.81 -13.15
C ASN A 17 12.06 -0.45 -12.58
N GLU A 18 12.10 -1.52 -13.36
CA GLU A 18 12.68 -2.82 -12.95
C GLU A 18 14.18 -2.78 -12.67
N ARG A 19 14.95 -1.95 -13.39
CA ARG A 19 16.39 -1.83 -13.15
C ARG A 19 16.67 -1.17 -11.81
N LEU A 20 15.95 -0.10 -11.49
CA LEU A 20 16.05 0.56 -10.18
C LEU A 20 15.50 -0.34 -9.06
N GLY A 21 14.46 -1.12 -9.34
CA GLY A 21 13.92 -2.13 -8.43
C GLY A 21 14.92 -3.24 -8.12
N SER A 22 15.64 -3.70 -9.13
CA SER A 22 16.69 -4.72 -8.98
C SER A 22 17.85 -4.20 -8.12
N TRP A 23 18.29 -2.95 -8.33
CA TRP A 23 19.29 -2.31 -7.47
C TRP A 23 18.81 -2.15 -6.03
N ASN A 24 17.58 -1.67 -5.83
CA ASN A 24 16.97 -1.61 -4.49
C ASN A 24 17.01 -2.99 -3.83
N PHE A 25 16.55 -4.05 -4.51
CA PHE A 25 16.55 -5.41 -3.98
C PHE A 25 17.96 -5.87 -3.54
N TRP A 26 18.96 -5.77 -4.42
CA TRP A 26 20.31 -6.22 -4.11
C TRP A 26 20.97 -5.43 -2.98
N LEU A 27 20.79 -4.11 -2.96
CA LEU A 27 21.29 -3.26 -1.87
C LEU A 27 20.61 -3.63 -0.54
N MET A 28 19.30 -3.88 -0.55
CA MET A 28 18.57 -4.31 0.64
C MET A 28 19.05 -5.68 1.14
N VAL A 29 19.23 -6.66 0.25
CA VAL A 29 19.70 -8.01 0.61
C VAL A 29 21.14 -7.98 1.14
N ILE A 30 22.05 -7.33 0.42
CA ILE A 30 23.46 -7.23 0.83
C ILE A 30 23.58 -6.42 2.12
N GLY A 31 22.91 -5.27 2.19
CA GLY A 31 22.90 -4.41 3.38
C GLY A 31 22.32 -5.13 4.60
N MET A 32 21.25 -5.92 4.44
CA MET A 32 20.66 -6.71 5.53
C MET A 32 21.66 -7.73 6.08
N ASN A 33 22.28 -8.51 5.20
CA ASN A 33 23.26 -9.52 5.61
C ASN A 33 24.51 -8.87 6.23
N LEU A 34 24.99 -7.75 5.69
CA LEU A 34 26.15 -7.05 6.23
C LEU A 34 25.86 -6.32 7.55
N THR A 35 24.62 -5.89 7.77
CA THR A 35 24.22 -5.24 9.03
C THR A 35 24.04 -6.27 10.14
N PHE A 36 23.26 -7.32 9.89
CA PHE A 36 22.81 -8.26 10.92
C PHE A 36 23.64 -9.54 10.99
N GLY A 37 24.32 -9.94 9.91
CA GLY A 37 25.27 -11.06 9.92
C GLY A 37 26.34 -10.88 11.00
N PRO A 38 27.10 -9.78 11.00
CA PRO A 38 28.10 -9.49 12.04
C PRO A 38 27.55 -9.48 13.47
N MET A 39 26.28 -9.11 13.66
CA MET A 39 25.69 -9.08 15.00
C MET A 39 25.63 -10.46 15.66
N HIS A 40 25.54 -11.54 14.87
CA HIS A 40 25.62 -12.90 15.41
C HIS A 40 26.99 -13.17 16.02
N ILE A 41 28.06 -12.73 15.35
CA ILE A 41 29.44 -12.85 15.82
C ILE A 41 29.66 -11.94 17.04
N LEU A 42 29.19 -10.69 16.99
CA LEU A 42 29.25 -9.75 18.12
C LEU A 42 28.57 -10.32 19.37
N GLY A 43 27.41 -10.97 19.21
CA GLY A 43 26.71 -11.64 20.30
C GLY A 43 27.52 -12.80 20.90
N LEU A 44 28.14 -13.62 20.05
CA LEU A 44 29.02 -14.72 20.49
C LEU A 44 30.30 -14.21 21.17
N GLN A 45 30.81 -13.04 20.75
CA GLN A 45 31.94 -12.34 21.40
C GLN A 45 31.53 -11.63 22.70
N GLY A 46 30.25 -11.70 23.09
CA GLY A 46 29.78 -11.22 24.39
C GLY A 46 29.43 -9.73 24.43
N GLN A 47 29.17 -9.08 23.28
CA GLN A 47 28.64 -7.71 23.24
C GLN A 47 27.22 -7.67 23.82
N PRO A 48 26.98 -6.97 24.95
CA PRO A 48 25.63 -6.82 25.47
C PRO A 48 24.81 -5.85 24.61
N ARG A 49 23.50 -6.08 24.51
CA ARG A 49 22.57 -5.16 23.85
C ARG A 49 22.49 -3.82 24.60
N ARG A 50 22.12 -2.75 23.88
CA ARG A 50 21.87 -1.38 24.43
C ARG A 50 23.10 -0.71 25.05
N MET A 51 24.30 -1.07 24.58
CA MET A 51 25.56 -0.45 24.98
C MET A 51 26.00 0.56 23.94
N TYR A 52 26.11 1.85 24.32
CA TYR A 52 26.51 2.92 23.40
C TYR A 52 28.02 3.06 23.25
N GLN A 53 28.77 2.71 24.31
CA GLN A 53 30.24 2.73 24.34
C GLN A 53 30.76 1.47 25.02
N TRP A 54 31.91 0.99 24.57
CA TRP A 54 32.60 -0.17 25.10
C TRP A 54 34.08 0.17 25.26
N THR A 55 34.71 -0.35 26.31
CA THR A 55 36.11 -0.08 26.62
C THR A 55 37.04 -0.91 25.73
N GLU A 56 38.25 -0.42 25.45
CA GLU A 56 39.27 -1.18 24.69
C GLU A 56 39.56 -2.54 25.34
N ALA A 57 39.56 -2.61 26.68
CA ALA A 57 39.71 -3.85 27.42
C ALA A 57 38.60 -4.88 27.14
N ARG A 58 37.40 -4.42 26.74
CA ARG A 58 36.27 -5.29 26.39
C ARG A 58 36.22 -5.59 24.90
N ALA A 59 36.87 -4.78 24.06
CA ALA A 59 36.83 -4.86 22.59
C ALA A 59 37.33 -6.21 22.06
N GLY A 60 38.14 -6.94 22.84
CA GLY A 60 38.83 -8.15 22.44
C GLY A 60 40.12 -7.84 21.69
N GLU A 61 41.08 -8.77 21.76
CA GLU A 61 42.37 -8.63 21.08
C GLU A 61 42.33 -9.19 19.65
N GLY A 62 43.01 -8.53 18.70
CA GLY A 62 43.12 -8.95 17.31
C GLY A 62 42.34 -8.10 16.30
N PHE A 63 42.43 -8.49 15.01
CA PHE A 63 41.84 -7.74 13.89
C PHE A 63 40.30 -7.85 13.81
N PHE A 64 39.74 -9.02 14.15
CA PHE A 64 38.29 -9.28 14.15
C PHE A 64 37.64 -9.00 15.53
N ASN A 65 38.01 -7.86 16.11
CA ASN A 65 37.51 -7.42 17.39
C ASN A 65 36.09 -6.81 17.28
N LEU A 66 35.50 -6.42 18.40
CA LEU A 66 34.17 -5.81 18.44
C LEU A 66 34.09 -4.55 17.55
N ALA A 67 35.18 -3.77 17.42
CA ALA A 67 35.19 -2.58 16.58
C ALA A 67 35.07 -2.87 15.11
N PHE A 68 35.80 -3.87 14.63
CA PHE A 68 35.72 -4.29 13.24
C PHE A 68 34.29 -4.71 12.87
N TRP A 69 33.66 -5.57 13.67
CA TRP A 69 32.32 -6.07 13.36
C TRP A 69 31.23 -4.99 13.51
N ASN A 70 31.34 -4.08 14.48
CA ASN A 70 30.42 -2.93 14.57
C ASN A 70 30.61 -1.96 13.39
N LEU A 71 31.84 -1.78 12.89
CA LEU A 71 32.11 -0.97 11.69
C LEU A 71 31.47 -1.62 10.46
N VAL A 72 31.65 -2.93 10.25
CA VAL A 72 31.03 -3.67 9.15
C VAL A 72 29.51 -3.57 9.22
N ALA A 73 28.93 -3.76 10.41
CA ALA A 73 27.49 -3.59 10.61
C ALA A 73 27.01 -2.17 10.28
N SER A 74 27.80 -1.16 10.65
CA SER A 74 27.51 0.26 10.34
C SER A 74 27.54 0.54 8.85
N ILE A 75 28.54 0.01 8.12
CA ILE A 75 28.62 0.08 6.66
C ILE A 75 27.40 -0.60 6.03
N GLY A 76 26.99 -1.77 6.54
CA GLY A 76 25.76 -2.45 6.12
C GLY A 76 24.53 -1.55 6.25
N SER A 77 24.43 -0.80 7.35
CA SER A 77 23.29 0.09 7.58
C SER A 77 23.24 1.27 6.60
N ILE A 78 24.40 1.80 6.19
CA ILE A 78 24.51 2.82 5.14
C ILE A 78 24.07 2.24 3.78
N ILE A 79 24.46 0.99 3.47
CA ILE A 79 24.02 0.31 2.24
C ILE A 79 22.50 0.12 2.25
N LEU A 80 21.89 -0.22 3.38
CA LEU A 80 20.43 -0.27 3.52
C LEU A 80 19.78 1.08 3.26
N ALA A 81 20.33 2.16 3.81
CA ALA A 81 19.84 3.52 3.57
C ALA A 81 19.91 3.90 2.07
N LEU A 82 21.00 3.52 1.38
CA LEU A 82 21.10 3.67 -0.07
C LEU A 82 20.05 2.82 -0.81
N GLY A 83 19.79 1.59 -0.36
CA GLY A 83 18.71 0.76 -0.90
C GLY A 83 17.36 1.48 -0.84
N VAL A 84 16.99 2.02 0.33
CA VAL A 84 15.75 2.82 0.49
C VAL A 84 15.76 4.06 -0.41
N LEU A 85 16.90 4.75 -0.54
CA LEU A 85 17.04 5.91 -1.42
C LEU A 85 16.76 5.55 -2.89
N PHE A 86 17.27 4.41 -3.38
CA PHE A 86 16.97 3.92 -4.73
C PHE A 86 15.48 3.68 -4.96
N PHE A 87 14.76 3.18 -3.94
CA PHE A 87 13.31 3.03 -4.01
C PHE A 87 12.61 4.39 -4.12
N LEU A 88 12.99 5.37 -3.31
CA LEU A 88 12.44 6.74 -3.38
C LEU A 88 12.72 7.41 -4.73
N ILE A 89 13.93 7.25 -5.27
CA ILE A 89 14.29 7.74 -6.60
C ILE A 89 13.39 7.08 -7.67
N ASN A 90 13.14 5.78 -7.57
CA ASN A 90 12.26 5.05 -8.49
C ASN A 90 10.84 5.62 -8.48
N ILE A 91 10.29 5.90 -7.29
CA ILE A 91 8.99 6.56 -7.12
C ILE A 91 8.97 7.91 -7.83
N VAL A 92 9.97 8.77 -7.59
CA VAL A 92 10.01 10.12 -8.18
C VAL A 92 10.15 10.07 -9.71
N VAL A 93 11.00 9.19 -10.24
CA VAL A 93 11.21 9.03 -11.68
C VAL A 93 9.95 8.53 -12.37
N THR A 94 9.29 7.53 -11.80
CA THR A 94 8.08 6.92 -12.38
C THR A 94 6.86 7.82 -12.24
N ALA A 95 6.73 8.53 -11.12
CA ALA A 95 5.69 9.54 -10.93
C ALA A 95 5.75 10.65 -12.00
N ARG A 96 6.95 11.02 -12.46
CA ARG A 96 7.15 12.01 -13.54
C ARG A 96 6.98 11.43 -14.96
N SER A 97 6.99 10.10 -15.12
CA SER A 97 6.79 9.45 -16.42
C SER A 97 5.33 9.58 -16.89
N LYS A 98 5.12 9.68 -18.20
CA LYS A 98 3.79 9.69 -18.83
C LYS A 98 3.29 8.29 -19.24
N VAL A 99 4.13 7.26 -19.09
CA VAL A 99 3.79 5.88 -19.47
C VAL A 99 2.77 5.31 -18.48
N ARG A 100 1.60 4.93 -18.98
CA ARG A 100 0.57 4.23 -18.20
C ARG A 100 0.90 2.74 -18.10
N ALA A 101 0.58 2.15 -16.96
CA ALA A 101 0.64 0.71 -16.81
C ALA A 101 -0.45 0.01 -17.65
N PRO A 102 -0.20 -1.20 -18.16
CA PRO A 102 -1.26 -2.04 -18.71
C PRO A 102 -2.27 -2.41 -17.60
N LEU A 103 -3.44 -2.92 -18.00
CA LEU A 103 -4.49 -3.29 -17.06
C LEU A 103 -4.07 -4.47 -16.17
N ASP A 104 -3.43 -5.46 -16.80
CA ASP A 104 -2.84 -6.61 -16.11
C ASP A 104 -1.34 -6.75 -16.46
N PRO A 105 -0.44 -6.06 -15.73
CA PRO A 105 1.00 -6.13 -15.97
C PRO A 105 1.64 -7.47 -15.61
N TRP A 106 1.01 -8.25 -14.74
CA TRP A 106 1.62 -9.44 -14.13
C TRP A 106 1.02 -10.76 -14.61
N ASN A 107 0.05 -10.71 -15.54
CA ASN A 107 -0.82 -11.84 -15.85
C ASN A 107 -1.41 -12.45 -14.56
N ALA A 108 -1.99 -11.59 -13.73
CA ALA A 108 -2.43 -11.96 -12.39
C ALA A 108 -3.65 -12.88 -12.38
N ARG A 109 -3.97 -13.45 -11.21
CA ARG A 109 -4.97 -14.52 -11.06
C ARG A 109 -6.17 -14.13 -10.20
N SER A 110 -6.05 -13.03 -9.47
CA SER A 110 -6.96 -12.56 -8.43
C SER A 110 -7.83 -11.39 -8.91
N LEU A 111 -8.94 -11.15 -8.19
CA LEU A 111 -10.01 -10.23 -8.59
C LEU A 111 -9.58 -8.77 -8.64
N GLU A 112 -8.56 -8.35 -7.89
CA GLU A 112 -8.13 -6.97 -7.91
C GLU A 112 -7.66 -6.56 -9.32
N TRP A 113 -7.16 -7.49 -10.13
CA TRP A 113 -6.71 -7.21 -11.50
C TRP A 113 -7.83 -7.26 -12.55
N MET A 114 -9.07 -7.52 -12.12
CA MET A 114 -10.27 -7.38 -12.97
C MET A 114 -10.79 -5.95 -13.06
N THR A 115 -10.22 -5.01 -12.29
CA THR A 115 -10.63 -3.59 -12.30
C THR A 115 -9.59 -2.71 -13.00
N SER A 116 -9.96 -1.46 -13.31
CA SER A 116 -9.05 -0.47 -13.90
C SER A 116 -7.86 -0.11 -12.99
N ASN A 117 -6.84 0.55 -13.56
CA ASN A 117 -5.65 1.02 -12.85
C ASN A 117 -5.52 2.56 -12.97
N PRO A 118 -5.85 3.34 -11.93
CA PRO A 118 -6.44 2.96 -10.64
C PRO A 118 -7.91 2.50 -10.74
N PRO A 119 -8.44 1.80 -9.72
CA PRO A 119 -9.85 1.39 -9.68
C PRO A 119 -10.81 2.58 -9.67
N LYS A 120 -12.02 2.36 -10.19
CA LYS A 120 -13.16 3.27 -10.00
C LYS A 120 -13.54 3.33 -8.53
N GLU A 121 -14.25 4.37 -8.10
CA GLU A 121 -14.61 4.55 -6.68
C GLU A 121 -15.42 3.38 -6.11
N HIS A 122 -16.31 2.81 -6.92
CA HIS A 122 -17.11 1.62 -6.61
C HIS A 122 -16.40 0.28 -6.87
N ASN A 123 -15.13 0.28 -7.27
CA ASN A 123 -14.32 -0.87 -7.67
C ASN A 123 -14.84 -1.65 -8.89
N PHE A 124 -15.94 -2.41 -8.74
CA PHE A 124 -16.50 -3.30 -9.76
C PHE A 124 -17.85 -2.76 -10.23
N ASP A 125 -18.05 -2.65 -11.55
CA ASP A 125 -19.33 -2.19 -12.12
C ASP A 125 -20.48 -3.19 -11.91
N SER A 126 -20.16 -4.47 -11.73
CA SER A 126 -21.09 -5.53 -11.34
C SER A 126 -20.43 -6.50 -10.37
N ILE A 127 -21.22 -7.10 -9.46
CA ILE A 127 -20.69 -8.05 -8.48
C ILE A 127 -20.15 -9.30 -9.20
N PRO A 128 -18.83 -9.59 -9.12
CA PRO A 128 -18.27 -10.74 -9.80
C PRO A 128 -18.72 -12.04 -9.12
N HIS A 129 -19.30 -12.96 -9.89
CA HIS A 129 -19.55 -14.32 -9.44
C HIS A 129 -18.26 -15.13 -9.45
N VAL A 130 -17.88 -15.66 -8.28
CA VAL A 130 -16.64 -16.42 -8.06
C VAL A 130 -16.97 -17.90 -7.98
N ASN A 131 -16.45 -18.68 -8.94
CA ASN A 131 -16.62 -20.14 -8.97
C ASN A 131 -15.31 -20.87 -8.63
N HIS A 132 -14.17 -20.21 -8.80
CA HIS A 132 -12.84 -20.78 -8.58
C HIS A 132 -12.00 -19.90 -7.64
N LEU A 133 -10.96 -20.49 -7.05
CA LEU A 133 -10.00 -19.74 -6.21
C LEU A 133 -9.31 -18.62 -7.01
N ASP A 134 -8.96 -18.91 -8.26
CA ASP A 134 -8.26 -18.02 -9.19
C ASP A 134 -9.22 -17.54 -10.30
N GLU A 135 -10.31 -16.88 -9.90
CA GLU A 135 -11.41 -16.50 -10.79
C GLU A 135 -10.93 -15.69 -12.02
N PHE A 136 -10.03 -14.72 -11.84
CA PHE A 136 -9.54 -13.92 -12.95
C PHE A 136 -8.69 -14.73 -13.93
N PHE A 137 -7.98 -15.75 -13.45
CA PHE A 137 -7.24 -16.67 -14.31
C PHE A 137 -8.19 -17.49 -15.18
N HIS A 138 -9.24 -18.07 -14.60
CA HIS A 138 -10.23 -18.88 -15.33
C HIS A 138 -11.09 -18.08 -16.30
N ARG A 139 -11.20 -16.75 -16.11
CA ARG A 139 -11.82 -15.85 -17.09
C ARG A 139 -10.94 -15.56 -18.30
N LYS A 140 -9.62 -15.56 -18.12
CA LYS A 140 -8.65 -15.34 -19.20
C LYS A 140 -8.26 -16.62 -19.92
N TYR A 141 -8.18 -17.74 -19.20
CA TYR A 141 -7.69 -19.02 -19.69
C TYR A 141 -8.73 -20.13 -19.55
N GLU A 142 -8.90 -20.89 -20.61
CA GLU A 142 -9.72 -22.11 -20.64
C GLU A 142 -8.83 -23.32 -20.92
N GLU A 143 -9.14 -24.46 -20.30
CA GLU A 143 -8.43 -25.71 -20.55
C GLU A 143 -9.03 -26.43 -21.77
N ASP A 144 -8.20 -26.71 -22.78
CA ASP A 144 -8.63 -27.51 -23.92
C ASP A 144 -8.80 -28.98 -23.51
N ALA A 145 -10.03 -29.49 -23.62
CA ALA A 145 -10.40 -30.85 -23.20
C ALA A 145 -9.64 -31.96 -23.94
N SER A 146 -9.05 -31.66 -25.10
CA SER A 146 -8.32 -32.65 -25.91
C SER A 146 -6.82 -32.71 -25.59
N THR A 147 -6.21 -31.58 -25.25
CA THR A 147 -4.76 -31.45 -25.06
C THR A 147 -4.36 -31.13 -23.63
N HIS A 148 -5.30 -30.85 -22.73
CA HIS A 148 -5.06 -30.40 -21.35
C HIS A 148 -4.13 -29.18 -21.28
N THR A 149 -4.15 -28.33 -22.31
CA THR A 149 -3.36 -27.10 -22.38
C THR A 149 -4.25 -25.90 -22.13
N MET A 150 -3.76 -24.95 -21.33
CA MET A 150 -4.43 -23.67 -21.11
C MET A 150 -4.32 -22.78 -22.36
N ARG A 151 -5.47 -22.33 -22.88
CA ARG A 151 -5.55 -21.39 -23.99
C ARG A 151 -6.09 -20.06 -23.48
N GLU A 152 -5.47 -18.95 -23.88
CA GLU A 152 -6.01 -17.62 -23.61
C GLU A 152 -7.26 -17.39 -24.46
N VAL A 153 -8.40 -17.18 -23.80
CA VAL A 153 -9.71 -16.99 -24.43
C VAL A 153 -10.14 -15.53 -24.36
N ALA A 154 -9.74 -14.80 -23.31
CA ALA A 154 -10.03 -13.39 -23.14
C ALA A 154 -8.83 -12.62 -22.59
N THR A 155 -8.65 -11.38 -23.06
CA THR A 155 -7.68 -10.45 -22.46
C THR A 155 -8.27 -9.76 -21.23
N ALA A 156 -7.42 -9.19 -20.37
CA ALA A 156 -7.86 -8.46 -19.19
C ALA A 156 -8.82 -7.30 -19.52
N GLU A 157 -8.60 -6.61 -20.64
CA GLU A 157 -9.45 -5.53 -21.12
C GLU A 157 -10.83 -6.04 -21.57
N GLN A 158 -10.90 -7.23 -22.15
CA GLN A 158 -12.17 -7.85 -22.55
C GLN A 158 -12.98 -8.27 -21.32
N VAL A 159 -12.32 -8.82 -20.29
CA VAL A 159 -12.97 -9.16 -19.02
C VAL A 159 -13.52 -7.91 -18.33
N LEU A 160 -12.77 -6.81 -18.30
CA LEU A 160 -13.28 -5.54 -17.77
C LEU A 160 -14.45 -5.00 -18.61
N ALA A 161 -14.34 -5.03 -19.94
CA ALA A 161 -15.42 -4.55 -20.82
C ALA A 161 -16.71 -5.36 -20.66
N GLU A 162 -16.61 -6.65 -20.36
CA GLU A 162 -17.78 -7.49 -20.03
C GLU A 162 -18.43 -7.09 -18.70
N LEU A 163 -17.63 -6.80 -17.68
CA LEU A 163 -18.13 -6.28 -16.40
C LEU A 163 -18.82 -4.93 -16.54
N GLU A 164 -18.24 -4.04 -17.35
CA GLU A 164 -18.82 -2.72 -17.66
C GLU A 164 -20.13 -2.83 -18.44
N LYS A 165 -20.22 -3.80 -19.35
CA LYS A 165 -21.45 -4.03 -20.12
C LYS A 165 -22.61 -4.54 -19.26
N ASN A 166 -22.30 -5.30 -18.21
CA ASN A 166 -23.27 -5.85 -17.28
C ASN A 166 -23.38 -5.04 -15.98
N ALA A 167 -23.05 -3.74 -16.03
CA ALA A 167 -23.04 -2.88 -14.85
C ALA A 167 -24.39 -2.86 -14.12
N ASP A 168 -24.34 -2.89 -12.79
CA ASP A 168 -25.52 -2.81 -11.94
C ASP A 168 -26.17 -1.43 -12.07
N ALA A 169 -27.50 -1.39 -12.17
CA ALA A 169 -28.25 -0.14 -12.39
C ALA A 169 -28.17 0.82 -11.19
N HIS A 170 -27.89 0.31 -10.00
CA HIS A 170 -27.83 1.09 -8.78
C HIS A 170 -26.68 0.62 -7.89
N ILE A 171 -25.66 1.46 -7.74
CA ILE A 171 -24.48 1.20 -6.94
C ILE A 171 -24.50 2.15 -5.74
N HIS A 172 -24.61 1.60 -4.54
CA HIS A 172 -24.63 2.39 -3.30
C HIS A 172 -23.20 2.73 -2.86
N MET A 173 -22.88 4.02 -2.75
CA MET A 173 -21.62 4.52 -2.21
C MET A 173 -21.84 5.14 -0.82
N PRO A 174 -20.95 4.87 0.17
CA PRO A 174 -21.04 5.53 1.46
C PRO A 174 -20.68 7.02 1.34
N SER A 175 -21.42 7.88 2.04
CA SER A 175 -21.11 9.32 2.08
C SER A 175 -19.82 9.58 2.89
N PRO A 176 -19.00 10.57 2.48
CA PRO A 176 -17.82 10.95 3.26
C PRO A 176 -18.22 11.56 4.60
N SER A 177 -17.59 11.09 5.69
CA SER A 177 -17.81 11.59 7.05
C SER A 177 -16.53 12.19 7.63
N TYR A 178 -16.63 13.37 8.25
CA TYR A 178 -15.51 14.03 8.91
C TYR A 178 -15.36 13.62 10.39
N TRP A 179 -16.35 12.95 10.97
CA TRP A 179 -16.35 12.59 12.39
C TRP A 179 -15.23 11.64 12.81
N PRO A 180 -14.85 10.61 12.03
CA PRO A 180 -13.71 9.77 12.36
C PRO A 180 -12.40 10.57 12.50
N LEU A 181 -12.22 11.62 11.69
CA LEU A 181 -11.04 12.47 11.76
C LEU A 181 -11.03 13.31 13.05
N VAL A 182 -12.17 13.88 13.44
CA VAL A 182 -12.30 14.66 14.68
C VAL A 182 -12.08 13.76 15.91
N LEU A 183 -12.65 12.56 15.89
CA LEU A 183 -12.44 11.54 16.93
C LEU A 183 -10.96 11.19 17.05
N ALA A 184 -10.31 10.91 15.92
CA ALA A 184 -8.88 10.60 15.87
C ALA A 184 -8.01 11.75 16.36
N ALA A 185 -8.39 13.01 16.07
CA ALA A 185 -7.68 14.19 16.57
C ALA A 185 -7.80 14.38 18.10
N GLY A 186 -8.90 13.91 18.71
CA GLY A 186 -9.08 13.92 20.17
C GLY A 186 -8.13 12.97 20.92
N MET A 187 -7.77 11.84 20.31
CA MET A 187 -6.93 10.81 20.93
C MET A 187 -5.53 11.32 21.35
N PRO A 188 -4.75 12.01 20.49
CA PRO A 188 -3.49 12.63 20.89
C PRO A 188 -3.64 13.64 22.04
N VAL A 189 -4.74 14.40 22.07
CA VAL A 189 -5.00 15.40 23.13
C VAL A 189 -5.22 14.70 24.48
N VAL A 190 -6.00 13.61 24.49
CA VAL A 190 -6.15 12.76 25.69
C VAL A 190 -4.81 12.20 26.13
N ALA A 191 -4.05 11.61 25.21
CA ALA A 191 -2.74 11.02 25.53
C ALA A 191 -1.78 12.05 26.12
N LEU A 192 -1.71 13.25 25.51
CA LEU A 192 -0.90 14.36 26.02
C LEU A 192 -1.38 14.80 27.41
N GLY A 193 -2.69 14.89 27.61
CA GLY A 193 -3.25 15.23 28.90
C GLY A 193 -2.94 14.23 30.00
N VAL A 194 -3.01 12.93 29.72
CA VAL A 194 -2.67 11.89 30.70
C VAL A 194 -1.20 11.98 31.13
N ILE A 195 -0.30 12.36 30.22
CA ILE A 195 1.13 12.51 30.51
C ILE A 195 1.43 13.80 31.29
N TYR A 196 0.83 14.93 30.89
CA TYR A 196 1.27 16.25 31.36
C TYR A 196 0.26 17.00 32.23
N SER A 197 -1.04 16.83 32.01
CA SER A 197 -2.07 17.66 32.66
C SER A 197 -3.48 17.07 32.53
N ILE A 198 -4.08 16.69 33.67
CA ILE A 198 -5.45 16.15 33.73
C ILE A 198 -6.48 17.06 33.04
N PRO A 199 -6.47 18.40 33.21
CA PRO A 199 -7.36 19.30 32.46
C PRO A 199 -7.31 19.12 30.94
N VAL A 200 -6.11 18.92 30.37
CA VAL A 200 -5.96 18.69 28.92
C VAL A 200 -6.55 17.34 28.51
N ALA A 201 -6.46 16.33 29.39
CA ALA A 201 -7.06 15.02 29.13
C ALA A 201 -8.60 15.12 29.09
N ILE A 202 -9.18 15.92 29.98
CA ILE A 202 -10.63 16.17 30.00
C ILE A 202 -11.06 16.86 28.70
N VAL A 203 -10.32 17.87 28.22
CA VAL A 203 -10.61 18.53 26.94
C VAL A 203 -10.58 17.53 25.77
N GLY A 204 -9.55 16.69 25.70
CA GLY A 204 -9.49 15.62 24.69
C GLY A 204 -10.67 14.65 24.78
N GLY A 205 -11.07 14.27 26.00
CA GLY A 205 -12.21 13.39 26.24
C GLY A 205 -13.53 14.02 25.79
N LEU A 206 -13.73 15.32 26.04
CA LEU A 206 -14.91 16.05 25.57
C LEU A 206 -14.98 16.14 24.05
N ILE A 207 -13.85 16.36 23.36
CA ILE A 207 -13.77 16.35 21.90
C ILE A 207 -14.20 14.99 21.35
N MET A 208 -13.71 13.90 21.95
CA MET A 208 -14.08 12.54 21.53
C MET A 208 -15.56 12.23 21.77
N LEU A 209 -16.10 12.61 22.93
CA LEU A 209 -17.54 12.43 23.24
C LEU A 209 -18.42 13.21 22.26
N TYR A 210 -18.03 14.45 21.94
CA TYR A 210 -18.72 15.25 20.92
C TYR A 210 -18.64 14.60 19.55
N ALA A 211 -17.47 14.09 19.15
CA ALA A 211 -17.29 13.43 17.86
C ALA A 211 -18.12 12.14 17.75
N LEU A 212 -18.17 11.32 18.81
CA LEU A 212 -18.99 10.11 18.84
C LEU A 212 -20.48 10.43 18.79
N TYR A 213 -20.92 11.46 19.52
CA TYR A 213 -22.30 11.91 19.50
C TYR A 213 -22.70 12.41 18.10
N GLY A 214 -21.85 13.24 17.49
CA GLY A 214 -22.07 13.75 16.13
C GLY A 214 -22.09 12.64 15.08
N TRP A 215 -21.17 11.68 15.19
CA TRP A 215 -21.11 10.54 14.28
C TRP A 215 -22.34 9.62 14.42
N ALA A 216 -22.82 9.40 15.64
CA ALA A 216 -24.00 8.57 15.90
C ALA A 216 -25.30 9.15 15.34
N LEU A 217 -25.35 10.48 15.13
CA LEU A 217 -26.50 11.17 14.53
C LEU A 217 -26.38 11.36 13.02
N GLU A 218 -25.23 11.00 12.43
CA GLU A 218 -25.04 11.10 10.98
C GLU A 218 -25.87 10.02 10.27
N PRO A 219 -26.66 10.39 9.24
CA PRO A 219 -27.38 9.40 8.44
C PRO A 219 -26.40 8.45 7.76
N ALA A 220 -26.72 7.16 7.75
CA ALA A 220 -25.83 6.11 7.25
C ALA A 220 -25.67 6.10 5.71
N THR A 221 -26.50 6.84 4.98
CA THR A 221 -26.55 6.87 3.51
C THR A 221 -26.75 8.29 3.00
N ALA A 222 -26.15 8.59 1.83
CA ALA A 222 -26.42 9.83 1.10
C ALA A 222 -27.90 9.91 0.69
N PRO A 223 -28.50 11.11 0.63
CA PRO A 223 -29.84 11.29 0.11
C PRO A 223 -29.92 10.96 -1.39
N ASP A 224 -31.09 10.53 -1.88
CA ASP A 224 -31.24 9.96 -3.23
C ASP A 224 -30.93 10.90 -4.41
N ILE A 225 -30.68 12.17 -4.13
CA ILE A 225 -30.31 13.21 -5.08
C ILE A 225 -28.81 13.22 -5.42
N ASP A 226 -27.98 12.54 -4.62
CA ASP A 226 -26.53 12.43 -4.84
C ASP A 226 -26.16 11.15 -5.62
N HIS A 227 -27.15 10.42 -6.15
CA HIS A 227 -26.92 9.24 -6.99
C HIS A 227 -26.57 9.66 -8.41
N ASP A 228 -25.38 9.29 -8.89
CA ASP A 228 -25.04 9.40 -10.31
C ASP A 228 -25.96 8.49 -11.14
N GLU A 229 -26.63 9.04 -12.14
CA GLU A 229 -27.33 8.24 -13.14
C GLU A 229 -26.31 7.37 -13.91
N PRO A 230 -26.63 6.11 -14.24
CA PRO A 230 -25.71 5.26 -14.99
C PRO A 230 -25.39 5.91 -16.33
N SER A 231 -24.10 6.21 -16.58
CA SER A 231 -23.69 6.88 -17.81
C SER A 231 -24.04 5.99 -19.01
N ALA A 232 -25.03 6.38 -19.81
CA ALA A 232 -25.44 5.63 -20.99
C ALA A 232 -24.41 5.68 -22.13
N ASN A 233 -23.37 6.51 -22.03
CA ASN A 233 -22.30 6.62 -23.02
C ASN A 233 -20.98 7.00 -22.33
N GLY A 234 -19.97 6.13 -22.43
CA GLY A 234 -18.64 6.31 -21.84
C GLY A 234 -17.83 7.47 -22.41
N HIS A 235 -18.24 8.71 -22.15
CA HIS A 235 -17.48 9.91 -22.51
C HIS A 235 -17.58 11.04 -21.47
N ASN A 236 -16.40 11.30 -20.88
CA ASN A 236 -15.82 12.58 -20.50
C ASN A 236 -16.22 13.30 -19.21
N GLY A 237 -15.16 13.64 -18.47
CA GLY A 237 -14.88 15.05 -18.16
C GLY A 237 -15.29 15.47 -16.76
N HIS A 238 -14.32 15.54 -15.85
CA HIS A 238 -14.44 16.32 -14.63
C HIS A 238 -14.80 17.78 -14.96
N THR A 239 -16.08 18.15 -14.80
CA THR A 239 -16.47 19.51 -14.44
C THR A 239 -16.86 19.48 -12.98
N VAL A 240 -15.92 19.87 -12.12
CA VAL A 240 -16.20 20.19 -10.72
C VAL A 240 -17.11 21.41 -10.73
N GLY A 241 -18.40 21.17 -10.55
CA GLY A 241 -19.40 22.20 -10.26
C GLY A 241 -19.15 22.76 -8.87
N ALA A 242 -18.47 23.90 -8.82
CA ALA A 242 -18.56 24.80 -7.68
C ALA A 242 -20.01 25.26 -7.54
N ASN A 243 -20.64 24.95 -6.40
CA ASN A 243 -21.54 25.83 -5.63
C ASN A 243 -22.43 24.99 -4.71
N HIS A 244 -22.28 25.20 -3.40
CA HIS A 244 -23.31 25.41 -2.38
C HIS A 244 -22.49 25.77 -1.11
N GLY A 245 -22.64 26.92 -0.44
CA GLY A 245 -23.87 27.61 -0.06
C GLY A 245 -23.98 27.47 1.45
#